data_AF-A0A953A0Y0-F1
#
_entry.id   AF-A0A953A0Y0-F1
#
_cell.length_a   1.000
_cell.length_b   1.000
_cell.length_c   1.000
_cell.angle_alpha   90.00
_cell.angle_beta   90.00
_cell.angle_gamma   90.00
#
_symmetry.space_group_name_H-M   'P 1'
#
loop_
_entity.id
_entity.type
_entity.pdbx_description
1 polymer ?
#
loop_
_entity_poly.entity_id
_entity_poly.type
_entity_poly.pdbx_seq_one_letter_code
_entity_poly.pdbx_strand_id
1 'polypeptide(L)' 'YWGSFSRTIMLPEEIEVEEAEAIERHGLLTIKLPKVDKSKQNKLRVKSV' A
#
# COMPACT_ATOMS: atom_id res chain seq x y z
N TYR A 1 -15.77 25.67 11.99
CA TYR A 1 -14.67 24.70 12.08
C TYR A 1 -15.26 23.30 12.09
N TRP A 2 -14.85 22.43 11.17
CA TRP A 2 -15.55 21.19 10.78
C TRP A 2 -15.24 19.98 11.68
N GLY A 3 -14.43 20.15 12.71
CA GLY A 3 -14.04 19.07 13.63
C GLY A 3 -13.01 18.11 13.02
N SER A 4 -12.61 17.12 13.81
CA SER A 4 -11.78 16.00 13.34
C SER A 4 -12.64 14.98 12.59
N PHE A 5 -12.05 14.32 11.59
CA PHE A 5 -12.68 13.21 10.89
C PHE A 5 -11.77 11.99 10.88
N SER A 6 -12.38 10.81 10.83
CA SER A 6 -11.69 9.53 10.70
C SER A 6 -12.57 8.55 9.95
N ARG A 7 -11.96 7.68 9.13
CA ARG A 7 -12.66 6.60 8.42
C ARG A 7 -11.76 5.38 8.34
N THR A 8 -12.33 4.23 8.65
CA THR A 8 -11.69 2.93 8.46
C THR A 8 -12.37 2.21 7.29
N ILE A 9 -11.57 1.60 6.41
CA ILE A 9 -12.06 0.87 5.24
C ILE A 9 -11.38 -0.50 5.24
N MET A 10 -12.16 -1.57 5.08
CA MET A 10 -11.61 -2.91 4.89
C MET A 10 -11.08 -3.05 3.47
N LEU A 11 -9.83 -3.47 3.33
CA LEU A 11 -9.22 -3.72 2.02
C LEU A 11 -9.65 -5.11 1.51
N PRO A 12 -9.90 -5.26 0.21
CA PRO A 12 -10.31 -6.55 -0.36
C PRO A 12 -9.14 -7.53 -0.48
N GLU A 13 -7.89 -7.04 -0.49
CA GLU A 13 -6.67 -7.83 -0.73
C GLU A 13 -5.50 -7.26 0.07
N GLU A 14 -4.42 -8.04 0.18
CA GLU A 14 -3.15 -7.65 0.80
C GLU A 14 -2.41 -6.62 -0.06
N ILE A 15 -1.78 -5.65 0.60
CA ILE A 15 -1.07 -4.54 -0.03
C ILE A 15 0.38 -4.45 0.46
N GLU A 16 1.28 -3.94 -0.38
CA GLU A 16 2.66 -3.64 0.00
C GLU A 16 2.70 -2.28 0.71
N VAL A 17 2.78 -2.31 2.04
CA VAL A 17 2.62 -1.12 2.89
C VAL A 17 3.77 -0.13 2.68
N GLU A 18 4.98 -0.64 2.45
CA GLU A 18 6.18 0.18 2.27
C GLU A 18 6.15 0.98 0.96
N GLU A 19 5.37 0.52 -0.04
CA GLU A 19 5.22 1.20 -1.34
C GLU A 19 3.95 2.08 -1.42
N ALA A 20 3.17 2.17 -0.35
CA ALA A 20 1.95 2.98 -0.34
C ALA A 20 2.26 4.48 -0.38
N GLU A 21 1.46 5.23 -1.16
CA GLU A 21 1.58 6.69 -1.25
C GLU A 21 0.25 7.40 -1.02
N ALA A 22 0.31 8.60 -0.45
CA ALA A 22 -0.83 9.48 -0.24
C ALA A 22 -0.53 10.89 -0.75
N ILE A 23 -1.45 11.45 -1.53
CA ILE A 23 -1.38 12.82 -2.03
C ILE A 23 -2.68 13.55 -1.76
N GLU A 24 -2.58 14.81 -1.35
CA GLU A 24 -3.72 15.72 -1.30
C GLU A 24 -3.57 16.74 -2.43
N ARG A 25 -4.64 16.94 -3.21
CA ARG A 25 -4.72 18.01 -4.22
C ARG A 25 -6.14 18.56 -4.30
N HIS A 26 -6.27 19.88 -4.15
CA HIS A 26 -7.53 20.61 -4.29
C HIS A 26 -8.67 20.09 -3.39
N GLY A 27 -8.36 19.69 -2.17
CA GLY A 27 -9.32 19.17 -1.19
C GLY A 27 -9.63 17.68 -1.35
N LEU A 28 -8.91 16.96 -2.23
CA LEU A 28 -9.08 15.53 -2.43
C LEU A 28 -7.84 14.75 -1.98
N LEU A 29 -8.03 13.88 -0.98
CA LEU A 29 -7.03 12.90 -0.56
C LEU A 29 -7.11 11.67 -1.47
N THR A 30 -6.03 11.39 -2.19
CA THR A 30 -5.84 10.17 -2.98
C THR A 30 -4.81 9.29 -2.30
N ILE A 31 -5.19 8.05 -1.99
CA ILE A 31 -4.31 7.03 -1.40
C ILE A 31 -4.14 5.92 -2.42
N LYS A 32 -2.91 5.62 -2.83
CA LYS A 32 -2.57 4.50 -3.70
C LYS A 32 -1.93 3.41 -2.86
N LEU A 33 -2.53 2.23 -2.91
CA LEU A 33 -2.10 1.05 -2.16
C LEU A 33 -1.74 -0.04 -3.18
N PRO A 34 -0.45 -0.23 -3.50
CA PRO A 34 0.00 -1.30 -4.39
C PRO A 34 -0.37 -2.66 -3.80
N LYS A 35 -0.91 -3.57 -4.63
CA LYS A 35 -1.23 -4.93 -4.19
C LYS A 35 0.06 -5.75 -4.02
N VAL A 36 0.06 -6.68 -3.07
CA VAL A 36 1.15 -7.66 -2.96
C VAL A 36 1.18 -8.52 -4.22
N ASP A 37 2.34 -8.56 -4.88
CA ASP A 37 2.56 -9.47 -6.00
C ASP A 37 2.84 -10.90 -5.50
N LYS A 38 1.77 -11.69 -5.37
CA LYS A 38 1.84 -13.10 -4.94
C LYS A 38 2.55 -14.01 -5.95
N SER A 39 2.77 -13.55 -7.19
CA SER A 39 3.45 -14.31 -8.24
C SER A 39 4.97 -14.13 -8.23
N LYS A 40 5.48 -13.15 -7.46
CA LYS A 40 6.91 -12.83 -7.36
C LYS A 40 7.66 -13.97 -6.65
N GLN A 41 8.20 -14.91 -7.43
CA GLN A 41 9.04 -15.97 -6.89
C GLN A 41 10.43 -15.42 -6.54
N ASN A 42 10.77 -15.42 -5.25
CA ASN A 42 12.14 -15.21 -4.80
C ASN A 42 12.98 -16.45 -5.15
N LYS A 43 13.58 -16.46 -6.35
CA LYS A 43 14.60 -17.46 -6.72
C LYS A 43 15.88 -17.18 -5.92
N LEU A 44 15.99 -17.79 -4.75
CA LEU A 44 17.22 -17.80 -3.97
C LEU A 44 18.25 -18.67 -4.68
N ARG A 45 19.33 -18.05 -5.16
CA ARG A 45 20.47 -18.76 -5.75
C ARG A 45 21.40 -19.19 -4.63
N VAL A 46 21.54 -20.49 -4.40
CA VAL A 46 22.49 -21.04 -3.42
C VAL A 46 23.90 -20.66 -3.86
N LYS A 47 24.67 -20.03 -2.97
CA LYS A 47 26.12 -19.80 -3.15
C LYS A 47 26.87 -20.97 -2.50
N SER A 48 27.74 -21.63 -3.26
CA SER A 48 28.69 -22.60 -2.73
C SER A 48 29.89 -21.87 -2.12
N VAL A 49 30.38 -22.38 -0.98
CA VAL A 49 31.63 -21.95 -0.32
C VAL A 49 32.81 -22.63 -0.98
#